data_AF-A0A661AGH6-F1
#
_entry.id   AF-A0A661AGH6-F1
#
_cell.length_a   1.000
_cell.length_b   1.000
_cell.length_c   1.000
_cell.angle_alpha   90.00
_cell.angle_beta   90.00
_cell.angle_gamma   90.00
#
_symmetry.space_group_name_H-M   'P 1'
#
loop_
_entity.id
_entity.type
_entity.pdbx_description
1 polymer ?
#
loop_
_entity_poly.entity_id
_entity_poly.type
_entity_poly.pdbx_seq_one_letter_code
_entity_poly.pdbx_strand_id
1 'polypeptide(L)'
;LGFKTENLIMEAARRVDELEKMKTMIPSYDVVFSLSPEVEKKKFIRLTPKEWMLLSYIDGKRTVREIVSLMGEEFETVKILYGLLMAGLITEKKEEGVEEKVEREGKERLKELFRERKFREGLEEIERMKKEHPTDPEIPYEAGFFHLKLGNFKEAIAEWGEFLTLAPGDRRAQFIRELIDKVRSIDEAILRKDEL
;
A
#
# COMPACT_ATOMS: atom_id res chain seq x y z
N LEU A 1 25.13 23.57 45.65
CA LEU A 1 23.97 24.22 44.98
C LEU A 1 23.90 23.93 43.45
N GLY A 2 24.60 22.93 42.90
CA GLY A 2 24.65 22.68 41.43
C GLY A 2 23.59 21.73 40.82
N PHE A 3 22.91 20.93 41.64
CA PHE A 3 22.06 19.83 41.15
C PHE A 3 20.76 20.25 40.43
N LYS A 4 20.28 21.49 40.65
CA LYS A 4 19.00 21.95 40.09
C LYS A 4 19.12 22.39 38.63
N THR A 5 20.27 22.97 38.26
CA THR A 5 20.57 23.39 36.88
C THR A 5 20.99 22.22 36.00
N GLU A 6 21.78 21.26 36.52
CA GLU A 6 22.16 20.06 35.76
C GLU A 6 20.95 19.17 35.43
N ASN A 7 20.03 18.97 36.38
CA ASN A 7 18.79 18.25 36.11
C ASN A 7 17.90 18.96 35.08
N LEU A 8 17.86 20.30 35.08
CA LEU A 8 17.11 21.07 34.09
C LEU A 8 17.75 20.99 32.70
N ILE A 9 19.08 20.99 32.62
CA ILE A 9 19.81 20.85 31.35
C ILE A 9 19.66 19.44 30.79
N MET A 10 19.75 18.40 31.63
CA MET A 10 19.55 17.00 31.18
C MET A 10 18.12 16.72 30.76
N GLU A 11 17.12 17.29 31.46
CA GLU A 11 15.71 17.16 31.07
C GLU A 11 15.41 17.94 29.79
N ALA A 12 16.04 19.11 29.59
CA ALA A 12 15.94 19.86 28.34
C ALA A 12 16.57 19.10 27.16
N ALA A 13 17.74 18.49 27.35
CA ALA A 13 18.40 17.66 26.33
C ALA A 13 17.55 16.44 25.95
N ARG A 14 17.02 15.72 26.96
CA ARG A 14 16.10 14.59 26.73
C ARG A 14 14.85 15.02 25.97
N ARG A 15 14.31 16.19 26.28
CA ARG A 15 13.11 16.74 25.63
C ARG A 15 13.39 17.14 24.18
N VAL A 16 14.59 17.62 23.85
CA VAL A 16 15.03 17.88 22.48
C VAL A 16 15.18 16.58 21.68
N ASP A 17 15.78 15.54 22.27
CA ASP A 17 15.90 14.23 21.61
C ASP A 17 14.55 13.54 21.39
N GLU A 18 13.62 13.68 22.35
CA GLU A 18 12.23 13.22 22.21
C GLU A 18 11.51 13.98 21.07
N LEU A 19 11.71 15.29 20.98
CA LEU A 19 11.15 16.15 19.93
C LEU A 19 11.67 15.77 18.54
N GLU A 20 12.96 15.47 18.40
CA GLU A 20 13.55 15.03 17.13
C GLU A 20 12.95 13.69 16.68
N LYS A 21 12.83 12.71 17.59
CA LYS A 21 12.20 11.41 17.30
C LYS A 21 10.73 11.53 16.92
N MET A 22 9.98 12.40 17.60
CA MET A 22 8.58 12.68 17.27
C MET A 22 8.45 13.27 15.86
N LYS A 23 9.32 14.21 15.48
CA LYS A 23 9.33 14.80 14.13
C LYS A 23 9.72 13.80 13.04
N THR A 24 10.58 12.82 13.35
CA THR A 24 10.91 11.74 12.40
C THR A 24 9.74 10.79 12.19
N MET A 25 8.98 10.48 13.24
CA MET A 25 7.91 9.48 13.21
C MET A 25 6.54 10.06 12.82
N ILE A 26 6.29 11.34 13.08
CA ILE A 26 5.09 12.05 12.62
C ILE A 26 5.59 13.22 11.75
N PRO A 27 6.06 12.94 10.51
CA PRO A 27 6.66 13.94 9.64
C PRO A 27 5.62 14.93 9.10
N SER A 28 4.35 14.55 9.10
CA SER A 28 3.22 15.39 8.68
C SER A 28 2.05 15.28 9.66
N TYR A 29 1.33 16.38 9.85
CA TYR A 29 0.11 16.41 10.66
C TYR A 29 -1.13 16.01 9.86
N ASP A 30 -0.97 15.72 8.57
CA ASP A 30 -2.04 15.22 7.72
C ASP A 30 -2.14 13.69 7.79
N VAL A 31 -1.26 13.03 8.55
CA VAL A 31 -1.31 11.60 8.85
C VAL A 31 -2.60 11.27 9.61
N VAL A 32 -3.21 10.13 9.27
CA VAL A 32 -4.38 9.57 9.96
C VAL A 32 -3.93 8.33 10.73
N PHE A 33 -4.32 8.20 11.99
CA PHE A 33 -4.06 7.02 12.81
C PHE A 33 -5.30 6.13 12.93
N SER A 34 -5.08 4.83 13.12
CA SER A 34 -6.13 3.85 13.46
C SER A 34 -5.69 2.98 14.64
N LEU A 35 -6.64 2.32 15.30
CA LEU A 35 -6.31 1.33 16.33
C LEU A 35 -5.53 0.17 15.72
N SER A 36 -4.47 -0.25 16.39
CA SER A 36 -3.67 -1.39 15.94
C SER A 36 -4.50 -2.69 16.03
N PRO A 37 -4.52 -3.55 15.01
CA PRO A 37 -5.21 -4.84 15.07
C PRO A 37 -4.60 -5.79 16.12
N GLU A 38 -3.41 -5.48 16.64
CA GLU A 38 -2.76 -6.25 17.70
C GLU A 38 -3.21 -5.83 19.11
N VAL A 39 -3.98 -4.74 19.24
CA VAL A 39 -4.42 -4.22 20.54
C VAL A 39 -5.28 -5.24 21.30
N GLU A 40 -6.11 -6.02 20.58
CA GLU A 40 -6.99 -7.04 21.17
C GLU A 40 -6.23 -8.16 21.88
N LYS A 41 -4.95 -8.37 21.52
CA LYS A 41 -4.08 -9.39 22.12
C LYS A 41 -3.41 -8.90 23.41
N LYS A 42 -3.49 -7.60 23.73
CA LYS A 42 -2.85 -7.01 24.92
C LYS A 42 -3.79 -7.09 26.13
N LYS A 43 -3.42 -7.92 27.12
CA LYS A 43 -4.29 -8.25 28.27
C LYS A 43 -4.44 -7.14 29.32
N PHE A 44 -3.50 -6.20 29.42
CA PHE A 44 -3.58 -5.06 30.35
C PHE A 44 -2.87 -3.84 29.78
N ILE A 45 -3.63 -2.79 29.47
CA ILE A 45 -3.10 -1.49 29.07
C ILE A 45 -3.53 -0.48 30.16
N ARG A 46 -2.55 0.18 30.79
CA ARG A 46 -2.82 1.28 31.71
C ARG A 46 -2.69 2.58 30.94
N LEU A 47 -3.80 3.30 30.83
CA LEU A 47 -3.87 4.60 30.17
C LEU A 47 -4.38 5.64 31.14
N THR A 48 -3.82 6.82 31.06
CA THR A 48 -4.29 8.04 31.73
C THR A 48 -5.62 8.51 31.11
N PRO A 49 -6.40 9.35 31.81
CA PRO A 49 -7.63 9.91 31.25
C PRO A 49 -7.42 10.67 29.94
N LYS A 50 -6.29 11.38 29.79
CA LYS A 50 -5.96 12.11 28.55
C LYS A 50 -5.63 11.17 27.38
N GLU A 51 -4.91 10.07 27.63
CA GLU A 51 -4.66 9.04 26.61
C GLU A 51 -5.94 8.35 26.15
N TRP A 52 -6.84 8.04 27.10
CA TRP A 52 -8.17 7.51 26.79
C TRP A 52 -9.01 8.47 25.95
N MET A 53 -9.01 9.76 26.33
CA MET A 53 -9.71 10.80 25.58
C MET A 53 -9.15 10.93 24.16
N LEU A 54 -7.83 10.95 24.01
CA LEU A 54 -7.20 11.02 22.69
C LEU A 54 -7.53 9.78 21.83
N LEU A 55 -7.46 8.58 22.39
CA LEU A 55 -7.84 7.34 21.68
C LEU A 55 -9.28 7.38 21.18
N SER A 56 -10.20 8.03 21.90
CA SER A 56 -11.59 8.16 21.45
C SER A 56 -11.75 8.99 20.17
N TYR A 57 -10.77 9.82 19.82
CA TYR A 57 -10.74 10.59 18.57
C TYR A 57 -10.05 9.84 17.42
N ILE A 58 -9.36 8.73 17.70
CA ILE A 58 -8.67 7.89 16.70
C ILE A 58 -9.69 6.92 16.09
N ASP A 59 -10.36 7.38 15.05
CA ASP A 59 -11.40 6.65 14.33
C ASP A 59 -10.96 6.17 12.93
N GLY A 60 -9.67 6.34 12.59
CA GLY A 60 -9.15 6.04 11.26
C GLY A 60 -9.60 7.04 10.19
N LYS A 61 -10.12 8.21 10.56
CA LYS A 61 -10.54 9.27 9.63
C LYS A 61 -9.92 10.62 9.97
N ARG A 62 -9.79 10.95 11.25
CA ARG A 62 -9.21 12.23 11.68
C ARG A 62 -7.70 12.27 11.48
N THR A 63 -7.23 13.37 10.92
CA THR A 63 -5.82 13.73 10.83
C THR A 63 -5.27 14.11 12.20
N VAL A 64 -3.95 14.03 12.37
CA VAL A 64 -3.27 14.55 13.57
C VAL A 64 -3.61 16.03 13.79
N ARG A 65 -3.70 16.83 12.72
CA ARG A 65 -4.09 18.25 12.77
C ARG A 65 -5.46 18.45 13.40
N GLU A 66 -6.46 17.66 13.00
CA GLU A 66 -7.81 17.73 13.56
C GLU A 66 -7.83 17.27 15.03
N ILE A 67 -7.08 16.23 15.37
CA ILE A 67 -6.97 15.73 16.75
C ILE A 67 -6.32 16.79 17.66
N VAL A 68 -5.24 17.45 17.21
CA VAL A 68 -4.61 18.56 17.91
C VAL A 68 -5.61 19.70 18.13
N SER A 69 -6.40 20.05 17.12
CA SER A 69 -7.42 21.09 17.25
C SER A 69 -8.51 20.75 18.28
N LEU A 70 -8.78 19.47 18.54
CA LEU A 70 -9.78 19.01 19.52
C LEU A 70 -9.19 18.87 20.94
N MET A 71 -7.92 18.46 21.05
CA MET A 71 -7.24 18.22 22.33
C MET A 71 -6.62 19.48 22.93
N GLY A 72 -6.25 20.45 22.09
CA GLY A 72 -5.60 21.69 22.51
C GLY A 72 -4.09 21.67 22.29
N GLU A 73 -3.30 21.60 23.37
CA GLU A 73 -1.84 21.75 23.30
C GLU A 73 -1.21 20.73 22.34
N GLU A 74 -0.64 21.24 21.25
CA GLU A 74 -0.03 20.47 20.17
C GLU A 74 1.06 19.53 20.68
N PHE A 75 2.01 20.04 21.46
CA PHE A 75 3.14 19.26 21.97
C PHE A 75 2.68 18.10 22.86
N GLU A 76 1.70 18.33 23.74
CA GLU A 76 1.16 17.28 24.62
C GLU A 76 0.41 16.22 23.80
N THR A 77 -0.40 16.67 22.84
CA THR A 77 -1.17 15.77 21.95
C THR A 77 -0.26 14.88 21.11
N VAL A 78 0.77 15.46 20.48
CA VAL A 78 1.76 14.73 19.68
C VAL A 78 2.58 13.78 20.54
N LYS A 79 2.93 14.17 21.78
CA LYS A 79 3.61 13.29 22.73
C LYS A 79 2.77 12.07 23.11
N ILE A 80 1.46 12.26 23.33
CA ILE A 80 0.54 11.15 23.60
C ILE A 80 0.41 10.23 22.36
N LEU A 81 0.22 10.80 21.17
CA LEU A 81 0.16 10.04 19.91
C LEU A 81 1.41 9.18 19.72
N TYR A 82 2.59 9.77 19.91
CA TYR A 82 3.86 9.06 19.84
C TYR A 82 3.94 7.91 20.86
N GLY A 83 3.54 8.16 22.12
CA GLY A 83 3.51 7.12 23.15
C GLY A 83 2.60 5.94 22.79
N LEU A 84 1.40 6.22 22.26
CA LEU A 84 0.45 5.19 21.82
C LEU A 84 0.98 4.40 20.61
N LEU A 85 1.66 5.08 19.67
CA LEU A 85 2.28 4.47 18.50
C LEU A 85 3.42 3.53 18.91
N MET A 86 4.33 3.98 19.77
CA MET A 86 5.42 3.16 20.31
C MET A 86 4.93 1.98 21.15
N ALA A 87 3.81 2.15 21.86
CA ALA A 87 3.15 1.08 22.58
C ALA A 87 2.41 0.10 21.64
N GLY A 88 2.35 0.37 20.34
CA GLY A 88 1.65 -0.44 19.34
C GLY A 88 0.13 -0.48 19.54
N LEU A 89 -0.43 0.56 20.16
CA LEU A 89 -1.87 0.70 20.40
C LEU A 89 -2.57 1.34 19.21
N ILE A 90 -1.85 2.21 18.51
CA ILE A 90 -2.28 2.84 17.26
C ILE A 90 -1.23 2.57 16.20
N THR A 91 -1.64 2.63 14.95
CA THR A 91 -0.76 2.53 13.79
C THR A 91 -1.15 3.57 12.77
N GLU A 92 -0.18 4.07 12.00
CA GLU A 92 -0.48 4.93 10.87
C GLU A 92 -1.42 4.18 9.93
N LYS A 93 -2.54 4.82 9.62
CA LYS A 93 -3.39 4.36 8.54
C LYS A 93 -2.67 4.74 7.25
N LYS A 94 -1.91 3.81 6.70
CA LYS A 94 -1.62 3.84 5.26
C LYS A 94 -2.97 3.90 4.56
N GLU A 95 -3.15 4.78 3.57
CA GLU A 95 -4.44 4.94 2.90
C GLU A 95 -4.87 3.63 2.19
N GLU A 96 -5.45 2.67 2.93
CA GLU A 96 -6.20 1.51 2.40
C GLU A 96 -7.57 1.96 1.82
N GLY A 97 -7.66 3.15 1.22
CA GLY A 97 -8.94 3.82 0.98
C GLY A 97 -9.24 4.17 -0.47
N VAL A 98 -8.22 4.54 -1.24
CA VAL A 98 -8.40 5.04 -2.61
C VAL A 98 -7.59 4.21 -3.59
N GLU A 99 -6.29 3.99 -3.37
CA GLU A 99 -5.48 3.12 -4.25
C GLU A 99 -6.02 1.68 -4.27
N GLU A 100 -6.18 1.02 -3.12
CA GLU A 100 -6.68 -0.36 -3.08
C GLU A 100 -8.11 -0.47 -3.64
N LYS A 101 -8.92 0.59 -3.50
CA LYS A 101 -10.26 0.65 -4.06
C LYS A 101 -10.23 0.82 -5.59
N VAL A 102 -9.38 1.71 -6.10
CA VAL A 102 -9.19 1.97 -7.55
C VAL A 102 -8.58 0.76 -8.23
N GLU A 103 -7.58 0.14 -7.60
CA GLU A 103 -6.97 -1.11 -8.05
C GLU A 103 -8.01 -2.24 -8.12
N ARG A 104 -8.85 -2.39 -7.08
CA ARG A 104 -9.93 -3.38 -7.06
C ARG A 104 -10.99 -3.10 -8.12
N GLU A 105 -11.39 -1.84 -8.30
CA GLU A 105 -12.36 -1.44 -9.33
C GLU A 105 -11.80 -1.68 -10.74
N GLY A 106 -10.53 -1.35 -10.97
CA GLY A 106 -9.83 -1.66 -12.23
C GLY A 106 -9.79 -3.16 -12.51
N LYS A 107 -9.44 -3.99 -11.51
CA LYS A 107 -9.42 -5.45 -11.64
C LYS A 107 -10.80 -6.04 -11.95
N GLU A 108 -11.86 -5.56 -11.30
CA GLU A 108 -13.23 -6.01 -11.62
C GLU A 108 -13.65 -5.57 -13.03
N ARG A 109 -13.27 -4.35 -13.45
CA ARG A 109 -13.52 -3.86 -14.81
C ARG A 109 -12.81 -4.71 -15.86
N LEU A 110 -11.57 -5.14 -15.64
CA LEU A 110 -10.86 -6.06 -16.53
C LEU A 110 -11.62 -7.38 -16.69
N LYS A 111 -12.10 -7.98 -15.60
CA LYS A 111 -12.89 -9.23 -15.67
C LYS A 111 -14.18 -9.06 -16.48
N GLU A 112 -14.86 -7.93 -16.33
CA GLU A 112 -16.05 -7.59 -17.10
C GLU A 112 -15.72 -7.44 -18.60
N LEU A 113 -14.74 -6.61 -18.94
CA LEU A 113 -14.30 -6.39 -20.32
C LEU A 113 -13.85 -7.69 -21.00
N PHE A 114 -13.16 -8.56 -20.26
CA PHE A 114 -12.76 -9.87 -20.76
C PHE A 114 -13.98 -10.76 -21.07
N ARG A 115 -14.97 -10.78 -20.17
CA ARG A 115 -16.23 -11.53 -20.35
C ARG A 115 -17.04 -11.03 -21.54
N GLU A 116 -17.07 -9.72 -21.74
CA GLU A 116 -17.77 -9.05 -22.85
C GLU A 116 -16.98 -9.10 -24.17
N ARG A 117 -15.78 -9.70 -24.18
CA ARG A 117 -14.86 -9.78 -25.33
C ARG A 117 -14.42 -8.40 -25.85
N LYS A 118 -14.49 -7.37 -25.00
CA LYS A 118 -14.05 -5.99 -25.28
C LYS A 118 -12.54 -5.87 -25.05
N PHE A 119 -11.77 -6.64 -25.78
CA PHE A 119 -10.33 -6.79 -25.50
C PHE A 119 -9.52 -5.51 -25.74
N ARG A 120 -9.90 -4.68 -26.72
CA ARG A 120 -9.23 -3.39 -26.98
C ARG A 120 -9.44 -2.41 -25.83
N GLU A 121 -10.68 -2.27 -25.35
CA GLU A 121 -11.00 -1.44 -24.18
C GLU A 121 -10.30 -1.97 -22.92
N GLY A 122 -10.16 -3.30 -22.79
CA GLY A 122 -9.39 -3.90 -21.70
C GLY A 122 -7.91 -3.52 -21.72
N LEU A 123 -7.29 -3.43 -22.90
CA LEU A 123 -5.91 -2.94 -23.02
C LEU A 123 -5.78 -1.45 -22.66
N GLU A 124 -6.76 -0.62 -23.01
CA GLU A 124 -6.78 0.79 -22.58
C GLU A 124 -6.87 0.91 -21.05
N GLU A 125 -7.67 0.05 -20.40
CA GLU A 125 -7.78 -0.03 -18.94
C GLU A 125 -6.46 -0.48 -18.29
N ILE A 126 -5.83 -1.51 -18.85
CA ILE A 126 -4.50 -2.00 -18.41
C ILE A 126 -3.47 -0.88 -18.49
N GLU A 127 -3.42 -0.11 -19.57
CA GLU A 127 -2.47 1.00 -19.72
C GLU A 127 -2.70 2.11 -18.69
N ARG A 128 -3.95 2.35 -18.28
CA ARG A 128 -4.23 3.25 -17.16
C ARG A 128 -3.69 2.67 -15.85
N MET A 129 -4.01 1.41 -15.55
CA MET A 129 -3.57 0.73 -14.34
C MET A 129 -2.05 0.64 -14.25
N LYS A 130 -1.32 0.39 -15.34
CA LYS A 130 0.15 0.38 -15.36
C LYS A 130 0.77 1.72 -14.98
N LYS A 131 0.13 2.84 -15.34
CA LYS A 131 0.59 4.18 -14.95
C LYS A 131 0.40 4.45 -13.46
N GLU A 132 -0.67 3.93 -12.89
CA GLU A 132 -1.04 4.10 -11.48
C GLU A 132 -0.25 3.13 -10.59
N HIS A 133 -0.06 1.89 -11.03
CA HIS A 133 0.51 0.80 -10.25
C HIS A 133 1.56 0.00 -11.05
N PRO A 134 2.70 0.62 -11.43
CA PRO A 134 3.68 0.02 -12.36
C PRO A 134 4.36 -1.26 -11.84
N THR A 135 4.24 -1.55 -10.55
CA THR A 135 4.87 -2.72 -9.91
C THR A 135 3.86 -3.80 -9.51
N ASP A 136 2.56 -3.64 -9.78
CA ASP A 136 1.56 -4.68 -9.50
C ASP A 136 1.70 -5.83 -10.52
N PRO A 137 2.13 -7.04 -10.11
CA PRO A 137 2.28 -8.17 -11.02
C PRO A 137 0.95 -8.65 -11.62
N GLU A 138 -0.20 -8.34 -11.02
CA GLU A 138 -1.49 -8.77 -11.57
C GLU A 138 -1.81 -8.11 -12.91
N ILE A 139 -1.31 -6.90 -13.14
CA ILE A 139 -1.55 -6.15 -14.38
C ILE A 139 -0.91 -6.84 -15.59
N PRO A 140 0.41 -7.11 -15.63
CA PRO A 140 1.02 -7.86 -16.74
C PRO A 140 0.51 -9.31 -16.83
N TYR A 141 0.05 -9.91 -15.72
CA TYR A 141 -0.62 -11.21 -15.75
C TYR A 141 -1.89 -11.17 -16.60
N GLU A 142 -2.79 -10.22 -16.31
CA GLU A 142 -4.04 -10.04 -17.06
C GLU A 142 -3.78 -9.59 -18.51
N ALA A 143 -2.85 -8.65 -18.71
CA ALA A 143 -2.50 -8.12 -20.02
C ALA A 143 -2.10 -9.19 -21.02
N GLY A 144 -1.33 -10.19 -20.59
CA GLY A 144 -0.97 -11.30 -21.46
C GLY A 144 -2.18 -12.06 -22.02
N PHE A 145 -3.25 -12.22 -21.25
CA PHE A 145 -4.49 -12.84 -21.74
C PHE A 145 -5.28 -11.95 -22.69
N PHE A 146 -5.32 -10.64 -22.46
CA PHE A 146 -5.94 -9.69 -23.39
C PHE A 146 -5.23 -9.67 -24.74
N HIS A 147 -3.89 -9.62 -24.74
CA HIS A 147 -3.08 -9.71 -25.94
C HIS A 147 -3.28 -11.06 -26.66
N LEU A 148 -3.29 -12.17 -25.91
CA LEU A 148 -3.55 -13.49 -26.48
C LEU A 148 -4.90 -13.55 -27.22
N LYS A 149 -5.96 -12.96 -26.65
CA LYS A 149 -7.30 -12.95 -27.28
C LYS A 149 -7.36 -12.13 -28.57
N LEU A 150 -6.46 -11.18 -28.76
CA LEU A 150 -6.32 -10.38 -29.98
C LEU A 150 -5.37 -11.01 -31.00
N GLY A 151 -4.67 -12.10 -30.66
CA GLY A 151 -3.64 -12.70 -31.51
C GLY A 151 -2.28 -11.99 -31.44
N ASN A 152 -2.11 -11.08 -30.48
CA ASN A 152 -0.88 -10.32 -30.27
C ASN A 152 0.10 -11.18 -29.46
N PHE A 153 0.62 -12.24 -30.07
CA PHE A 153 1.36 -13.28 -29.35
C PHE A 153 2.68 -12.77 -28.75
N LYS A 154 3.39 -11.89 -29.45
CA LYS A 154 4.66 -11.31 -28.98
C LYS A 154 4.45 -10.47 -27.73
N GLU A 155 3.44 -9.63 -27.75
CA GLU A 155 3.05 -8.79 -26.61
C GLU A 155 2.54 -9.66 -25.46
N ALA A 156 1.74 -10.69 -25.72
CA ALA A 156 1.29 -11.61 -24.67
C ALA A 156 2.47 -12.28 -23.93
N ILE A 157 3.48 -12.72 -24.68
CA ILE A 157 4.69 -13.31 -24.11
C ILE A 157 5.50 -12.27 -23.32
N ALA A 158 5.60 -11.03 -23.82
CA ALA A 158 6.32 -9.96 -23.14
C ALA A 158 5.69 -9.61 -21.78
N GLU A 159 4.36 -9.44 -21.74
CA GLU A 159 3.58 -9.17 -20.53
C GLU A 159 3.76 -10.27 -19.49
N TRP A 160 3.61 -11.53 -19.90
CA TRP A 160 3.86 -12.64 -18.98
C TRP A 160 5.31 -12.77 -18.53
N GLY A 161 6.27 -12.35 -19.35
CA GLY A 161 7.67 -12.22 -18.93
C GLY A 161 7.83 -11.21 -17.79
N GLU A 162 7.19 -10.05 -17.90
CA GLU A 162 7.17 -9.02 -16.86
C GLU A 162 6.51 -9.53 -15.57
N PHE A 163 5.38 -10.25 -15.66
CA PHE A 163 4.75 -10.92 -14.51
C PHE A 163 5.73 -11.86 -13.79
N LEU A 164 6.47 -12.68 -14.53
CA LEU A 164 7.45 -13.61 -13.96
C LEU A 164 8.65 -12.90 -13.31
N THR A 165 8.98 -11.69 -13.76
CA THR A 165 10.00 -10.84 -13.14
C THR A 165 9.50 -10.19 -11.85
N LEU A 166 8.27 -9.67 -11.83
CA LEU A 166 7.69 -9.01 -10.66
C LEU A 166 7.30 -10.00 -9.55
N ALA A 167 6.82 -11.20 -9.92
CA ALA A 167 6.33 -12.21 -8.98
C ALA A 167 6.92 -13.62 -9.23
N PRO A 168 8.25 -13.81 -9.08
CA PRO A 168 8.92 -15.08 -9.41
C PRO A 168 8.45 -16.27 -8.56
N GLY A 169 7.92 -16.01 -7.36
CA GLY A 169 7.39 -17.02 -6.43
C GLY A 169 5.88 -17.26 -6.51
N ASP A 170 5.15 -16.61 -7.44
CA ASP A 170 3.71 -16.82 -7.57
C ASP A 170 3.41 -18.26 -8.00
N ARG A 171 2.40 -18.88 -7.37
CA ARG A 171 1.94 -20.24 -7.70
C ARG A 171 1.55 -20.43 -9.18
N ARG A 172 1.19 -19.34 -9.87
CA ARG A 172 0.81 -19.30 -11.29
C ARG A 172 2.04 -19.26 -12.22
N ALA A 173 3.24 -19.00 -11.71
CA ALA A 173 4.43 -18.80 -12.53
C ALA A 173 4.75 -20.01 -13.44
N GLN A 174 4.60 -21.24 -12.94
CA GLN A 174 4.83 -22.43 -13.76
C GLN A 174 3.82 -22.52 -14.92
N PHE A 175 2.54 -22.29 -14.63
CA PHE A 175 1.48 -22.28 -15.65
C PHE A 175 1.75 -21.23 -16.74
N ILE A 176 2.18 -20.03 -16.34
CA ILE A 176 2.51 -18.97 -17.28
C ILE A 176 3.71 -19.32 -18.17
N ARG A 177 4.76 -19.96 -17.64
CA ARG A 177 5.89 -20.45 -18.46
C ARG A 177 5.42 -21.45 -19.52
N GLU A 178 4.60 -22.42 -19.13
CA GLU A 178 4.04 -23.39 -20.07
C GLU A 178 3.15 -22.72 -21.15
N LEU A 179 2.42 -21.68 -20.77
CA LEU A 179 1.57 -20.93 -21.70
C LEU A 179 2.41 -20.13 -22.69
N ILE A 180 3.48 -19.47 -22.25
CA ILE A 180 4.46 -18.79 -23.12
C ILE A 180 5.00 -19.76 -24.18
N ASP A 181 5.41 -20.96 -23.78
CA ASP A 181 5.99 -21.94 -24.72
C ASP A 181 4.96 -22.39 -25.77
N LYS A 182 3.71 -22.62 -25.37
CA LYS A 182 2.61 -22.95 -26.30
C LYS A 182 2.34 -21.81 -27.27
N VAL A 183 2.26 -20.58 -26.78
CA VAL A 183 1.97 -19.40 -27.61
C VAL A 183 3.11 -19.14 -28.60
N ARG A 184 4.37 -19.30 -28.18
CA ARG A 184 5.54 -19.21 -29.06
C ARG A 184 5.48 -20.23 -30.20
N SER A 185 5.13 -21.49 -29.89
CA SER A 185 4.98 -22.53 -30.91
C SER A 185 3.87 -22.21 -31.91
N ILE A 186 2.79 -21.54 -31.49
CA ILE A 186 1.70 -21.12 -32.38
C ILE A 186 2.17 -19.97 -33.30
N ASP A 187 2.84 -18.96 -32.74
CA ASP A 187 3.38 -17.83 -33.49
C ASP A 187 4.35 -18.29 -34.59
N GLU A 188 5.29 -19.18 -34.24
CA GLU A 188 6.23 -19.77 -35.19
C GLU A 188 5.53 -20.57 -36.30
N ALA A 189 4.48 -21.33 -35.97
CA ALA A 189 3.73 -22.12 -36.95
C ALA A 189 2.96 -21.23 -37.94
N ILE A 190 2.44 -20.09 -37.49
CA ILE A 190 1.75 -19.11 -38.35
C ILE A 190 2.76 -18.45 -39.30
N LEU A 191 3.91 -18.00 -38.79
CA LEU A 191 4.94 -17.37 -39.61
C LEU A 191 5.43 -18.29 -40.73
N ARG A 192 5.68 -19.57 -40.45
CA ARG A 192 6.09 -20.54 -41.48
C ARG A 192 5.05 -20.74 -42.57
N LYS A 193 3.77 -20.60 -42.26
CA LYS A 193 2.68 -20.73 -43.25
C LYS A 193 2.65 -19.52 -44.19
N ASP A 194 2.95 -18.33 -43.69
CA ASP A 194 2.95 -17.11 -44.50
C ASP A 194 4.16 -17.03 -45.46
N GLU A 195 5.20 -17.84 -45.24
CA GLU A 195 6.40 -17.97 -46.08
C GLU A 195 6.27 -18.99 -47.23
N LEU A 196 5.19 -19.78 -47.28
CA LEU A 196 4.92 -20.83 -48.30
C LEU A 196 3.95 -20.34 -49.38
#